data_AF-A0A931F0A4-F1
#
_entry.id   AF-A0A931F0A4-F1
#
_cell.length_a   1.000
_cell.length_b   1.000
_cell.length_c   1.000
_cell.angle_alpha   90.00
_cell.angle_beta   90.00
_cell.angle_gamma   90.00
#
_symmetry.space_group_name_H-M   'P 1'
#
loop_
_entity.id
_entity.type
_entity.pdbx_description
1 polymer ?
#
loop_
_entity_poly.entity_id
_entity_poly.type
_entity_poly.pdbx_seq_one_letter_code
_entity_poly.pdbx_strand_id
1 'polypeptide(L)'
;MRLDELLSGLARERSTGALRLGRSGTVFVSEGRVTYMECAQTPGVEQLLAGRGVLPDSALRWVRADGGCERLISEGVVTAGELQYAVRAAVLDAAFFLLPVSETRPKFRPREAHWLGGQWFFDVPELVRECARRQDRLAEIWPSADVDGLPVRPVASLPGHAVTLSRAQWEVIVRADQRATPLELARQIGRSGYSVLVAVRQLAAAGLLTPHPTAATGHAAARGADQPAGATTGRGDGAEAGQGEADAGPGLPRRTRGLDARPPRPPADPVGADPVGAEPVGVGAG
;
A
#
# COMPACT_ATOMS: atom_id res chain seq x y z
N MET A 1 -23.52 12.09 -7.21
CA MET A 1 -23.16 11.47 -8.50
C MET A 1 -22.04 10.50 -8.21
N ARG A 2 -22.17 9.24 -8.64
CA ARG A 2 -21.17 8.22 -8.36
C ARG A 2 -19.96 8.37 -9.28
N LEU A 3 -18.79 7.91 -8.82
CA LEU A 3 -17.54 8.08 -9.58
C LEU A 3 -17.53 7.25 -10.87
N ASP A 4 -18.11 6.06 -10.86
CA ASP A 4 -18.28 5.20 -12.04
C ASP A 4 -19.13 5.85 -13.15
N GLU A 5 -20.22 6.54 -12.78
CA GLU A 5 -21.07 7.30 -13.71
C GLU A 5 -20.28 8.45 -14.35
N LEU A 6 -19.53 9.19 -13.55
CA LEU A 6 -18.64 10.27 -14.00
C LEU A 6 -17.61 9.77 -15.00
N LEU A 7 -16.89 8.69 -14.64
CA LEU A 7 -15.86 8.12 -15.49
C LEU A 7 -16.45 7.55 -16.79
N SER A 8 -17.65 6.98 -16.73
CA SER A 8 -18.39 6.55 -17.92
C SER A 8 -18.77 7.72 -18.83
N GLY A 9 -19.07 8.90 -18.25
CA GLY A 9 -19.25 10.15 -18.99
C GLY A 9 -18.00 10.59 -19.72
N LEU A 10 -16.87 10.67 -19.00
CA LEU A 10 -15.57 11.02 -19.57
C LEU A 10 -15.13 10.02 -20.66
N ALA A 11 -15.47 8.74 -20.51
CA ALA A 11 -15.22 7.71 -21.51
C ALA A 11 -15.99 7.96 -22.81
N ARG A 12 -17.29 8.26 -22.72
CA ARG A 12 -18.14 8.59 -23.89
C ARG A 12 -17.66 9.84 -24.61
N GLU A 13 -17.22 10.84 -23.86
CA GLU A 13 -16.71 12.11 -24.38
C GLU A 13 -15.27 12.03 -24.89
N ARG A 14 -14.60 10.86 -24.74
CA ARG A 14 -13.18 10.66 -25.04
C ARG A 14 -12.27 11.70 -24.38
N SER A 15 -12.64 12.11 -23.16
CA SER A 15 -11.95 13.18 -22.44
C SER A 15 -10.50 12.82 -22.10
N THR A 16 -9.62 13.82 -22.14
CA THR A 16 -8.21 13.72 -21.74
C THR A 16 -7.89 14.77 -20.67
N GLY A 17 -7.43 14.31 -19.50
CA GLY A 17 -7.11 15.17 -18.37
C GLY A 17 -7.11 14.44 -17.02
N ALA A 18 -7.11 15.22 -15.93
CA ALA A 18 -7.15 14.71 -14.56
C ALA A 18 -8.46 15.09 -13.86
N LEU A 19 -9.15 14.12 -13.30
CA LEU A 19 -10.32 14.27 -12.44
C LEU A 19 -9.88 14.23 -10.98
N ARG A 20 -9.84 15.39 -10.32
CA ARG A 20 -9.45 15.52 -8.90
C ARG A 20 -10.65 15.32 -7.98
N LEU A 21 -10.55 14.42 -7.02
CA LEU A 21 -11.59 14.03 -6.06
C LEU A 21 -11.31 14.64 -4.69
N GLY A 22 -11.12 15.96 -4.65
CA GLY A 22 -10.77 16.68 -3.43
C GLY A 22 -9.43 16.22 -2.85
N ARG A 23 -9.44 15.77 -1.59
CA ARG A 23 -8.27 15.20 -0.90
C ARG A 23 -8.19 13.67 -1.01
N SER A 24 -9.20 13.02 -1.58
CA SER A 24 -9.29 11.56 -1.60
C SER A 24 -8.39 10.95 -2.67
N GLY A 25 -8.22 11.63 -3.81
CA GLY A 25 -7.44 11.09 -4.92
C GLY A 25 -7.59 11.84 -6.24
N THR A 26 -6.93 11.33 -7.27
CA THR A 26 -6.96 11.85 -8.65
C THR A 26 -7.08 10.68 -9.63
N VAL A 27 -7.91 10.84 -10.67
CA VAL A 27 -8.03 9.89 -11.78
C VAL A 27 -7.51 10.56 -13.05
N PHE A 28 -6.54 9.94 -13.71
CA PHE A 28 -5.97 10.43 -14.96
C PHE A 28 -6.59 9.65 -16.12
N VAL A 29 -7.11 10.36 -17.12
CA VAL A 29 -7.77 9.81 -18.29
C VAL A 29 -7.15 10.36 -19.57
N SER A 30 -7.06 9.51 -20.59
CA SER A 30 -6.63 9.86 -21.94
C SER A 30 -7.53 9.16 -22.93
N GLU A 31 -8.10 9.92 -23.87
CA GLU A 31 -9.04 9.41 -24.88
C GLU A 31 -10.19 8.58 -24.27
N GLY A 32 -10.67 8.99 -23.09
CA GLY A 32 -11.74 8.31 -22.38
C GLY A 32 -11.34 7.05 -21.61
N ARG A 33 -10.07 6.65 -21.61
CA ARG A 33 -9.55 5.50 -20.85
C ARG A 33 -8.74 5.96 -19.66
N VAL A 34 -8.85 5.25 -18.53
CA VAL A 34 -8.06 5.55 -17.34
C VAL A 34 -6.62 5.15 -17.61
N THR A 35 -5.68 6.07 -17.39
CA THR A 35 -4.23 5.81 -17.53
C THR A 35 -3.56 5.61 -16.18
N TYR A 36 -4.06 6.28 -15.14
CA TYR A 36 -3.57 6.15 -13.78
C TYR A 36 -4.61 6.61 -12.75
N MET A 37 -4.49 6.14 -11.51
CA MET A 37 -5.34 6.54 -10.38
C MET A 37 -4.49 6.62 -9.12
N GLU A 38 -4.70 7.68 -8.34
CA GLU A 38 -4.08 7.90 -7.04
C GLU A 38 -5.16 7.98 -5.98
N CYS A 39 -5.01 7.24 -4.89
CA CYS A 39 -5.82 7.42 -3.69
C CYS A 39 -4.90 7.84 -2.54
N ALA A 40 -5.30 8.87 -1.81
CA ALA A 40 -4.53 9.38 -0.68
C ALA A 40 -4.35 8.33 0.42
N GLN A 41 -5.26 7.35 0.52
CA GLN A 41 -5.25 6.29 1.54
C GLN A 41 -4.38 5.09 1.16
N THR A 42 -4.03 4.91 -0.12
CA THR A 42 -3.31 3.73 -0.59
C THR A 42 -1.85 4.06 -0.92
N PRO A 43 -0.96 3.07 -0.90
CA PRO A 43 0.39 3.23 -1.45
C PRO A 43 0.35 3.54 -2.96
N GLY A 44 1.15 4.50 -3.40
CA GLY A 44 1.42 4.75 -4.81
C GLY A 44 2.52 3.83 -5.35
N VAL A 45 2.78 3.91 -6.66
CA VAL A 45 3.84 3.15 -7.35
C VAL A 45 5.19 3.30 -6.65
N GLU A 46 5.46 4.50 -6.17
CA GLU A 46 6.66 4.90 -5.47
C GLU A 46 6.91 4.07 -4.22
N GLN A 47 5.90 3.99 -3.35
CA GLN A 47 5.98 3.22 -2.11
C GLN A 47 6.03 1.71 -2.39
N LEU A 48 5.36 1.24 -3.44
CA LEU A 48 5.37 -0.17 -3.85
C LEU A 48 6.74 -0.62 -4.35
N LEU A 49 7.43 0.21 -5.14
CA LEU A 49 8.77 -0.09 -5.64
C LEU A 49 9.83 0.05 -4.53
N ALA A 50 9.71 1.07 -3.68
CA ALA A 50 10.60 1.28 -2.54
C ALA A 50 10.53 0.13 -1.52
N GLY A 51 9.33 -0.31 -1.13
CA GLY A 51 9.19 -1.40 -0.15
C GLY A 51 9.64 -2.77 -0.67
N ARG A 52 9.73 -2.94 -1.99
CA ARG A 52 10.34 -4.13 -2.62
C ARG A 52 11.86 -4.04 -2.72
N GLY A 53 12.46 -2.90 -2.39
CA GLY A 53 13.89 -2.64 -2.56
C GLY A 53 14.31 -2.43 -4.01
N VAL A 54 13.35 -2.20 -4.91
CA VAL A 54 13.60 -2.02 -6.35
C VAL A 54 14.05 -0.59 -6.64
N LEU A 55 13.49 0.41 -5.92
CA LEU A 55 13.73 1.82 -6.20
C LEU A 55 14.22 2.57 -4.94
N PRO A 56 15.41 3.19 -4.95
CA PRO A 56 15.81 4.12 -3.89
C PRO A 56 15.04 5.44 -4.00
N ASP A 57 14.68 6.05 -2.87
CA ASP A 57 13.91 7.31 -2.82
C ASP A 57 14.54 8.47 -3.62
N SER A 58 15.87 8.47 -3.78
CA SER A 58 16.60 9.46 -4.57
C SER A 58 16.33 9.33 -6.07
N ALA A 59 16.25 8.11 -6.61
CA ALA A 59 16.00 7.88 -8.04
C ALA A 59 14.60 8.36 -8.43
N LEU A 60 13.62 8.13 -7.56
CA LEU A 60 12.24 8.54 -7.79
C LEU A 60 12.05 10.06 -7.89
N ARG A 61 12.70 10.82 -7.00
CA ARG A 61 12.64 12.30 -7.01
C ARG A 61 13.16 12.88 -8.31
N TRP A 62 14.21 12.28 -8.85
CA TRP A 62 14.84 12.73 -10.08
C TRP A 62 14.01 12.37 -11.34
N VAL A 63 13.40 11.19 -11.36
CA VAL A 63 12.54 10.75 -12.48
C VAL A 63 11.29 11.61 -12.65
N ARG A 64 10.69 12.04 -11.52
CA ARG A 64 9.55 12.96 -11.53
C ARG A 64 9.88 14.33 -12.13
N ALA A 65 11.16 14.72 -12.12
CA ALA A 65 11.62 16.01 -12.62
C ALA A 65 12.00 15.97 -14.12
N ASP A 66 12.72 14.94 -14.57
CA ASP A 66 13.54 15.05 -15.81
C ASP A 66 13.48 13.86 -16.80
N GLY A 67 12.51 12.93 -16.70
CA GLY A 67 12.47 11.85 -17.71
C GLY A 67 11.35 10.82 -17.69
N GLY A 68 10.47 10.84 -16.67
CA GLY A 68 9.30 9.97 -16.64
C GLY A 68 9.59 8.47 -16.70
N CYS A 69 8.57 7.68 -17.06
CA CYS A 69 8.60 6.21 -17.09
C CYS A 69 9.72 5.62 -17.97
N GLU A 70 9.93 6.18 -19.16
CA GLU A 70 10.88 5.65 -20.15
C GLU A 70 12.33 5.69 -19.66
N ARG A 71 12.68 6.74 -18.91
CA ARG A 71 14.02 6.88 -18.33
C ARG A 71 14.30 5.86 -17.23
N LEU A 72 13.31 5.55 -16.37
CA LEU A 72 13.44 4.49 -15.36
C LEU A 72 13.79 3.14 -15.98
N ILE A 73 13.17 2.85 -17.13
CA ILE A 73 13.33 1.58 -17.84
C ILE A 73 14.67 1.56 -18.57
N SER A 74 14.98 2.61 -19.34
CA SER A 74 16.21 2.68 -20.14
C SER A 74 17.48 2.74 -19.29
N GLU A 75 17.44 3.35 -18.11
CA GLU A 75 18.57 3.37 -17.16
C GLU A 75 18.64 2.10 -16.30
N GLY A 76 17.70 1.16 -16.47
CA GLY A 76 17.71 -0.13 -15.78
C GLY A 76 17.41 -0.06 -14.28
N VAL A 77 16.87 1.07 -13.80
CA VAL A 77 16.51 1.24 -12.38
C VAL A 77 15.31 0.36 -12.02
N VAL A 78 14.37 0.19 -12.95
CA VAL A 78 13.19 -0.67 -12.80
C VAL A 78 12.91 -1.36 -14.13
N THR A 79 12.60 -2.64 -14.12
CA THR A 79 12.16 -3.34 -15.33
C THR A 79 10.74 -2.92 -15.73
N ALA A 80 10.39 -3.04 -17.01
CA ALA A 80 9.03 -2.76 -17.48
C ALA A 80 7.96 -3.60 -16.73
N GLY A 81 8.29 -4.84 -16.38
CA GLY A 81 7.40 -5.75 -15.63
C GLY A 81 7.19 -5.33 -14.17
N GLU A 82 8.25 -4.90 -13.48
CA GLU A 82 8.15 -4.40 -12.10
C GLU A 82 7.31 -3.11 -12.05
N LEU A 83 7.51 -2.22 -13.02
CA LEU A 83 6.74 -0.98 -13.10
C LEU A 83 5.28 -1.23 -13.46
N GLN A 84 5.01 -2.12 -14.43
CA GLN A 84 3.65 -2.54 -14.77
C GLN A 84 2.94 -3.16 -13.56
N TYR A 85 3.63 -4.01 -12.81
CA TYR A 85 3.08 -4.61 -11.59
C TYR A 85 2.73 -3.54 -10.56
N ALA A 86 3.65 -2.60 -10.28
CA ALA A 86 3.42 -1.53 -9.32
C ALA A 86 2.26 -0.60 -9.74
N VAL A 87 2.21 -0.22 -11.03
CA VAL A 87 1.13 0.62 -11.58
C VAL A 87 -0.21 -0.08 -11.47
N ARG A 88 -0.29 -1.35 -11.89
CA ARG A 88 -1.56 -2.10 -11.80
C ARG A 88 -2.02 -2.25 -10.35
N ALA A 89 -1.10 -2.51 -9.43
CA ALA A 89 -1.42 -2.59 -8.00
C ALA A 89 -1.95 -1.25 -7.46
N ALA A 90 -1.27 -0.13 -7.76
CA ALA A 90 -1.67 1.20 -7.32
C ALA A 90 -3.04 1.63 -7.90
N VAL A 91 -3.26 1.42 -9.21
CA VAL A 91 -4.52 1.76 -9.87
C VAL A 91 -5.68 0.95 -9.33
N LEU A 92 -5.51 -0.37 -9.17
CA LEU A 92 -6.58 -1.23 -8.65
C LEU A 92 -6.90 -0.94 -7.19
N ASP A 93 -5.89 -0.61 -6.37
CA ASP A 93 -6.13 -0.16 -5.00
C ASP A 93 -6.85 1.19 -4.99
N ALA A 94 -6.37 2.18 -5.76
CA ALA A 94 -7.03 3.47 -5.84
C ALA A 94 -8.48 3.35 -6.33
N ALA A 95 -8.76 2.53 -7.34
CA ALA A 95 -10.12 2.24 -7.79
C ALA A 95 -10.98 1.61 -6.69
N PHE A 96 -10.43 0.64 -5.95
CA PHE A 96 -11.13 -0.05 -4.86
C PHE A 96 -11.57 0.91 -3.75
N PHE A 97 -10.75 1.90 -3.40
CA PHE A 97 -11.06 2.86 -2.33
C PHE A 97 -11.79 4.11 -2.82
N LEU A 98 -11.69 4.50 -4.09
CA LEU A 98 -12.33 5.71 -4.61
C LEU A 98 -13.71 5.47 -5.21
N LEU A 99 -13.93 4.35 -5.93
CA LEU A 99 -15.19 4.09 -6.63
C LEU A 99 -16.41 4.04 -5.68
N PRO A 100 -16.32 3.46 -4.47
CA PRO A 100 -17.46 3.46 -3.54
C PRO A 100 -17.80 4.85 -2.98
N VAL A 101 -16.87 5.81 -3.02
CA VAL A 101 -17.03 7.13 -2.39
C VAL A 101 -17.95 8.01 -3.24
N SER A 102 -19.03 8.52 -2.64
CA SER A 102 -20.08 9.28 -3.35
C SER A 102 -20.10 10.79 -3.05
N GLU A 103 -19.27 11.28 -2.12
CA GLU A 103 -19.40 12.65 -1.56
C GLU A 103 -18.36 13.67 -2.03
N THR A 104 -17.48 13.31 -2.96
CA THR A 104 -16.47 14.27 -3.44
C THR A 104 -17.05 15.19 -4.52
N ARG A 105 -16.76 16.50 -4.45
CA ARG A 105 -17.00 17.42 -5.59
C ARG A 105 -15.83 17.28 -6.59
N PRO A 106 -16.01 16.55 -7.69
CA PRO A 106 -14.94 16.34 -8.65
C PRO A 106 -14.56 17.65 -9.36
N LYS A 107 -13.28 17.82 -9.68
CA LYS A 107 -12.78 18.93 -10.51
C LYS A 107 -11.95 18.37 -11.65
N PHE A 108 -12.42 18.55 -12.88
CA PHE A 108 -11.69 18.13 -14.07
C PHE A 108 -10.66 19.19 -14.49
N ARG A 109 -9.45 18.75 -14.80
CA ARG A 109 -8.34 19.55 -15.31
C ARG A 109 -7.96 19.00 -16.69
N PRO A 110 -8.40 19.66 -17.78
CA PRO A 110 -8.09 19.20 -19.13
C PRO A 110 -6.58 19.12 -19.37
N ARG A 111 -6.14 18.12 -20.13
CA ARG A 111 -4.73 17.90 -20.55
C ARG A 111 -3.71 17.66 -19.43
N GLU A 112 -4.13 17.61 -18.17
CA GLU A 112 -3.26 17.18 -17.06
C GLU A 112 -3.09 15.66 -17.11
N ALA A 113 -1.84 15.19 -17.12
CA ALA A 113 -1.49 13.78 -17.19
C ALA A 113 -0.57 13.39 -16.03
N HIS A 114 -0.65 12.14 -15.59
CA HIS A 114 0.30 11.59 -14.64
C HIS A 114 1.65 11.37 -15.34
N TRP A 115 2.76 11.48 -14.60
CA TRP A 115 4.11 11.30 -15.16
C TRP A 115 4.41 9.86 -15.64
N LEU A 116 3.60 8.88 -15.21
CA LEU A 116 3.58 7.50 -15.74
C LEU A 116 2.55 7.29 -16.88
N GLY A 117 1.81 8.33 -17.25
CA GLY A 117 0.63 8.23 -18.10
C GLY A 117 0.94 7.75 -19.53
N GLY A 118 -0.05 7.11 -20.14
CA GLY A 118 -0.05 6.76 -21.57
C GLY A 118 0.53 5.38 -21.93
N GLN A 119 1.15 4.67 -20.98
CA GLN A 119 1.72 3.33 -21.23
C GLN A 119 0.71 2.21 -20.98
N TRP A 120 -0.15 2.38 -19.98
CA TRP A 120 -1.18 1.41 -19.62
C TRP A 120 -2.55 2.09 -19.58
N PHE A 121 -3.56 1.33 -19.97
CA PHE A 121 -4.93 1.79 -20.04
C PHE A 121 -5.84 0.80 -19.33
N PHE A 122 -6.82 1.34 -18.62
CA PHE A 122 -7.80 0.60 -17.84
C PHE A 122 -9.19 1.06 -18.22
N ASP A 123 -10.06 0.10 -18.50
CA ASP A 123 -11.44 0.39 -18.85
C ASP A 123 -12.29 0.51 -17.58
N VAL A 124 -13.14 1.53 -17.52
CA VAL A 124 -13.97 1.82 -16.34
C VAL A 124 -14.83 0.61 -15.93
N PRO A 125 -15.52 -0.10 -16.85
CA PRO A 125 -16.30 -1.28 -16.48
C PRO A 125 -15.44 -2.43 -15.92
N GLU A 126 -14.19 -2.58 -16.38
CA GLU A 126 -13.27 -3.58 -15.85
C GLU A 126 -12.83 -3.26 -14.43
N LEU A 127 -12.52 -1.99 -14.16
CA LEU A 127 -12.18 -1.53 -12.82
C LEU A 127 -13.35 -1.76 -11.84
N VAL A 128 -14.57 -1.44 -12.24
CA VAL A 128 -15.77 -1.67 -11.42
C VAL A 128 -15.96 -3.16 -11.12
N ARG A 129 -15.85 -4.03 -12.14
CA ARG A 129 -15.96 -5.49 -11.93
C ARG A 129 -14.88 -6.03 -11.01
N GLU A 130 -13.64 -5.57 -11.18
CA GLU A 130 -12.52 -5.99 -10.33
C GLU A 130 -12.71 -5.51 -8.89
N CYS A 131 -13.25 -4.31 -8.67
CA CYS A 131 -13.58 -3.84 -7.33
C CYS A 131 -14.66 -4.71 -6.66
N ALA A 132 -15.73 -5.05 -7.37
CA ALA A 132 -16.77 -5.95 -6.85
C ALA A 132 -16.18 -7.32 -6.49
N ARG A 133 -15.42 -7.94 -7.41
CA ARG A 133 -14.73 -9.22 -7.16
C ARG A 133 -13.84 -9.18 -5.93
N ARG A 134 -13.12 -8.07 -5.71
CA ARG A 134 -12.27 -7.87 -4.54
C ARG A 134 -13.06 -7.75 -3.24
N GLN A 135 -14.21 -7.07 -3.27
CA GLN A 135 -15.11 -6.94 -2.12
C GLN A 135 -15.70 -8.31 -1.74
N ASP A 136 -16.21 -9.05 -2.71
CA ASP A 136 -16.75 -10.40 -2.52
C ASP A 136 -15.68 -11.31 -1.90
N ARG A 137 -14.45 -11.26 -2.44
CA ARG A 137 -13.35 -12.07 -1.92
C ARG A 137 -12.99 -11.73 -0.47
N LEU A 138 -13.03 -10.47 -0.08
CA LEU A 138 -12.77 -10.07 1.30
C LEU A 138 -13.90 -10.58 2.22
N ALA A 139 -15.15 -10.48 1.79
CA ALA A 139 -16.31 -10.97 2.54
C ALA A 139 -16.28 -12.49 2.73
N GLU A 140 -15.84 -13.26 1.71
CA GLU A 140 -15.61 -14.70 1.80
C GLU A 140 -14.57 -15.09 2.85
N ILE A 141 -13.47 -14.32 2.97
CA ILE A 141 -12.38 -14.61 3.91
C ILE A 141 -12.82 -14.36 5.35
N TRP A 142 -13.41 -13.17 5.59
CA TRP A 142 -13.90 -12.77 6.90
C TRP A 142 -15.01 -11.72 6.71
N PRO A 143 -16.26 -11.97 7.16
CA PRO A 143 -17.38 -11.08 6.84
C PRO A 143 -17.31 -9.67 7.47
N SER A 144 -16.72 -9.53 8.66
CA SER A 144 -16.62 -8.23 9.33
C SER A 144 -15.53 -7.36 8.71
N ALA A 145 -15.86 -6.11 8.41
CA ALA A 145 -14.94 -5.10 7.89
C ALA A 145 -14.22 -4.30 8.99
N ASP A 146 -14.48 -4.57 10.27
CA ASP A 146 -13.90 -3.80 11.39
C ASP A 146 -12.38 -3.82 11.37
N VAL A 147 -11.80 -4.96 10.96
CA VAL A 147 -10.35 -5.16 10.85
C VAL A 147 -9.71 -4.41 9.68
N ASP A 148 -10.49 -3.87 8.75
CA ASP A 148 -9.95 -3.16 7.58
C ASP A 148 -9.61 -1.69 7.89
N GLY A 149 -10.37 -1.09 8.80
CA GLY A 149 -10.31 0.35 9.10
C GLY A 149 -9.74 0.67 10.48
N LEU A 150 -9.77 -0.26 11.43
CA LEU A 150 -9.24 -0.05 12.78
C LEU A 150 -7.77 -0.45 12.86
N PRO A 151 -6.98 0.17 13.75
CA PRO A 151 -5.65 -0.34 14.08
C PRO A 151 -5.71 -1.79 14.52
N VAL A 152 -4.66 -2.55 14.19
CA VAL A 152 -4.64 -4.00 14.41
C VAL A 152 -3.53 -4.40 15.36
N ARG A 153 -3.77 -5.46 16.14
CA ARG A 153 -2.76 -6.05 17.03
C ARG A 153 -2.75 -7.57 16.97
N PRO A 154 -1.57 -8.22 17.05
CA PRO A 154 -1.47 -9.66 17.24
C PRO A 154 -2.12 -10.08 18.55
N VAL A 155 -2.66 -11.30 18.58
CA VAL A 155 -3.13 -11.91 19.83
C VAL A 155 -1.93 -12.33 20.69
N ALA A 156 -2.01 -12.09 21.99
CA ALA A 156 -0.88 -12.27 22.91
C ALA A 156 -0.52 -13.75 23.19
N SER A 157 -1.47 -14.66 22.99
CA SER A 157 -1.26 -16.10 23.18
C SER A 157 -1.98 -16.88 22.09
N LEU A 158 -1.25 -17.77 21.43
CA LEU A 158 -1.79 -18.65 20.40
C LEU A 158 -2.44 -19.87 21.06
N PRO A 159 -3.59 -20.35 20.57
CA PRO A 159 -4.25 -21.53 21.11
C PRO A 159 -3.49 -22.81 20.71
N GLY A 160 -2.42 -23.13 21.45
CA GLY A 160 -1.76 -24.45 21.57
C GLY A 160 -1.17 -25.11 20.31
N HIS A 161 -1.48 -24.65 19.11
CA HIS A 161 -1.09 -25.25 17.84
C HIS A 161 -0.08 -24.37 17.11
N ALA A 162 0.76 -25.01 16.29
CA ALA A 162 1.67 -24.31 15.38
C ALA A 162 0.88 -23.62 14.26
N VAL A 163 1.34 -22.44 13.85
CA VAL A 163 0.73 -21.64 12.79
C VAL A 163 1.75 -21.42 11.69
N THR A 164 1.38 -21.68 10.45
CA THR A 164 2.18 -21.33 9.27
C THR A 164 1.73 -19.99 8.70
N LEU A 165 2.66 -19.06 8.54
CA LEU A 165 2.38 -17.73 8.00
C LEU A 165 3.00 -17.58 6.61
N SER A 166 2.21 -17.05 5.67
CA SER A 166 2.77 -16.54 4.41
C SER A 166 3.65 -15.32 4.68
N ARG A 167 4.51 -14.97 3.72
CA ARG A 167 5.37 -13.78 3.82
C ARG A 167 4.57 -12.50 4.10
N ALA A 168 3.42 -12.32 3.45
CA ALA A 168 2.58 -11.13 3.65
C ALA A 168 1.98 -11.09 5.07
N GLN A 169 1.50 -12.22 5.57
CA GLN A 169 0.97 -12.33 6.93
C GLN A 169 2.05 -12.08 7.99
N TRP A 170 3.25 -12.62 7.78
CA TRP A 170 4.40 -12.34 8.65
C TRP A 170 4.76 -10.85 8.68
N GLU A 171 4.89 -10.22 7.50
CA GLU A 171 5.24 -8.79 7.39
C GLU A 171 4.21 -7.86 8.05
N VAL A 172 2.93 -8.26 8.05
CA VAL A 172 1.83 -7.59 8.77
C VAL A 172 1.96 -7.80 10.28
N ILE A 173 2.06 -9.05 10.75
CA ILE A 173 2.11 -9.35 12.19
C ILE A 173 3.25 -8.62 12.89
N VAL A 174 4.45 -8.62 12.30
CA VAL A 174 5.64 -8.02 12.95
C VAL A 174 5.57 -6.50 13.04
N ARG A 175 4.64 -5.84 12.34
CA ARG A 175 4.43 -4.39 12.35
C ARG A 175 3.11 -3.96 12.98
N ALA A 176 2.20 -4.90 13.27
CA ALA A 176 0.91 -4.61 13.88
C ALA A 176 1.11 -4.17 15.33
N ASP A 177 1.22 -2.86 15.54
CA ASP A 177 1.62 -2.20 16.79
C ASP A 177 0.45 -1.56 17.55
N GLN A 178 -0.78 -1.98 17.25
CA GLN A 178 -2.03 -1.43 17.79
C GLN A 178 -2.32 0.02 17.41
N ARG A 179 -1.47 0.66 16.60
CA ARG A 179 -1.63 2.05 16.16
C ARG A 179 -1.87 2.16 14.66
N ALA A 180 -1.17 1.35 13.88
CA ALA A 180 -1.32 1.36 12.43
C ALA A 180 -2.58 0.61 11.96
N THR A 181 -3.39 1.29 11.16
CA THR A 181 -4.43 0.69 10.33
C THR A 181 -3.81 -0.18 9.23
N PRO A 182 -4.55 -1.14 8.64
CA PRO A 182 -4.05 -1.94 7.53
C PRO A 182 -3.51 -1.14 6.35
N LEU A 183 -4.10 0.01 6.03
CA LEU A 183 -3.59 0.88 4.95
C LEU A 183 -2.32 1.64 5.32
N GLU A 184 -2.11 1.95 6.59
CA GLU A 184 -0.83 2.48 7.08
C GLU A 184 0.24 1.39 7.06
N LEU A 185 -0.08 0.17 7.49
CA LEU A 185 0.80 -0.99 7.35
C LEU A 185 1.17 -1.24 5.89
N ALA A 186 0.22 -1.16 4.96
CA ALA A 186 0.49 -1.30 3.53
C ALA A 186 1.53 -0.29 3.03
N ARG A 187 1.45 0.96 3.47
CA ARG A 187 2.46 1.99 3.14
C ARG A 187 3.81 1.71 3.77
N GLN A 188 3.85 1.30 5.03
CA GLN A 188 5.08 0.99 5.75
C GLN A 188 5.80 -0.24 5.18
N ILE A 189 5.05 -1.24 4.73
CA ILE A 189 5.58 -2.46 4.12
C ILE A 189 5.91 -2.23 2.63
N GLY A 190 5.27 -1.26 1.98
CA GLY A 190 5.30 -1.06 0.53
C GLY A 190 4.64 -2.20 -0.24
N ARG A 191 3.47 -2.63 0.26
CA ARG A 191 2.57 -3.59 -0.39
C ARG A 191 1.28 -2.92 -0.81
N SER A 192 0.57 -3.54 -1.76
CA SER A 192 -0.77 -3.07 -2.12
C SER A 192 -1.69 -3.13 -0.88
N GLY A 193 -2.51 -2.11 -0.70
CA GLY A 193 -3.53 -2.03 0.35
C GLY A 193 -4.45 -3.26 0.32
N TYR A 194 -4.93 -3.66 -0.86
CA TYR A 194 -5.75 -4.86 -1.00
C TYR A 194 -5.03 -6.13 -0.54
N SER A 195 -3.76 -6.31 -0.89
CA SER A 195 -2.99 -7.48 -0.46
C SER A 195 -2.81 -7.55 1.06
N VAL A 196 -2.69 -6.38 1.71
CA VAL A 196 -2.63 -6.29 3.16
C VAL A 196 -4.00 -6.56 3.80
N LEU A 197 -5.10 -6.06 3.23
CA LEU A 197 -6.45 -6.39 3.69
C LEU A 197 -6.72 -7.90 3.65
N VAL A 198 -6.33 -8.58 2.56
CA VAL A 198 -6.43 -10.05 2.46
C VAL A 198 -5.65 -10.73 3.58
N ALA A 199 -4.40 -10.32 3.81
CA ALA A 199 -3.57 -10.89 4.88
C ALA A 199 -4.18 -10.64 6.26
N VAL A 200 -4.65 -9.41 6.53
CA VAL A 200 -5.29 -9.03 7.80
C VAL A 200 -6.56 -9.83 8.05
N ARG A 201 -7.46 -9.95 7.06
CA ARG A 201 -8.68 -10.74 7.20
C ARG A 201 -8.39 -12.22 7.40
N GLN A 202 -7.40 -12.79 6.72
CA GLN A 202 -6.95 -14.18 6.95
C GLN A 202 -6.40 -14.38 8.37
N LEU A 203 -5.60 -13.44 8.86
CA LEU A 203 -5.06 -13.48 10.22
C LEU A 203 -6.17 -13.35 11.27
N ALA A 204 -7.15 -12.47 11.04
CA ALA A 204 -8.31 -12.32 11.91
C ALA A 204 -9.17 -13.59 11.93
N ALA A 205 -9.43 -14.19 10.76
CA ALA A 205 -10.16 -15.45 10.64
C ALA A 205 -9.46 -16.61 11.36
N ALA A 206 -8.12 -16.62 11.38
CA ALA A 206 -7.32 -17.59 12.14
C ALA A 206 -7.18 -17.26 13.64
N GLY A 207 -7.80 -16.17 14.13
CA GLY A 207 -7.71 -15.75 15.53
C GLY A 207 -6.33 -15.21 15.93
N LEU A 208 -5.52 -14.77 14.97
CA LEU A 208 -4.14 -14.32 15.20
C LEU A 208 -4.02 -12.81 15.33
N LEU A 209 -5.04 -12.07 14.91
CA LEU A 209 -5.06 -10.62 14.84
C LEU A 209 -6.45 -10.11 15.22
N THR A 210 -6.49 -9.03 16.01
CA THR A 210 -7.74 -8.41 16.47
C THR A 210 -7.74 -6.92 16.16
N PRO A 211 -8.91 -6.32 15.86
CA PRO A 211 -9.01 -4.87 15.81
C PRO A 211 -8.78 -4.30 17.22
N HIS A 212 -8.10 -3.17 17.27
CA HIS A 212 -7.91 -2.37 18.47
C HIS A 212 -8.67 -1.07 18.26
N PRO A 213 -9.90 -0.94 18.81
CA PRO A 213 -10.61 0.32 18.79
C PRO A 213 -9.72 1.35 19.49
N THR A 214 -9.27 2.36 18.76
CA THR A 214 -8.66 3.53 19.39
C THR A 214 -9.74 4.17 20.25
N ALA A 215 -9.54 4.20 21.57
CA ALA A 215 -10.35 5.05 22.44
C ALA A 215 -10.22 6.47 21.87
N ALA A 216 -11.29 6.95 21.24
CA ALA A 216 -11.33 8.30 20.72
C ALA A 216 -11.10 9.22 21.93
N THR A 217 -9.91 9.81 22.04
CA THR A 217 -9.67 10.91 22.96
C THR A 217 -10.68 12.00 22.61
N GLY A 218 -11.68 12.15 23.47
CA GLY A 218 -12.78 13.09 23.34
C GLY A 218 -12.31 14.54 23.33
N HIS A 219 -11.88 15.02 22.17
CA HIS A 219 -11.60 16.45 21.92
C HIS A 219 -12.70 17.14 21.09
N ALA A 220 -13.85 16.49 20.88
CA ALA A 220 -15.00 17.06 20.16
C ALA A 220 -16.20 17.43 21.05
N ALA A 221 -16.21 17.09 22.35
CA ALA A 221 -17.35 17.34 23.24
C ALA A 221 -17.12 18.43 24.31
N ALA A 222 -16.04 19.23 24.20
CA ALA A 222 -15.76 20.36 25.10
C ALA A 222 -15.63 21.69 24.35
N ARG A 223 -16.37 21.88 23.26
CA ARG A 223 -16.59 23.19 22.63
C ARG A 223 -18.09 23.40 22.46
N GLY A 224 -18.75 23.68 23.57
CA GLY A 224 -20.20 23.85 23.60
C GLY A 224 -20.73 24.14 25.00
N ALA A 225 -20.07 25.01 25.77
CA ALA A 225 -20.69 25.73 26.86
C ALA A 225 -19.85 26.97 27.21
N ASP A 226 -20.52 28.10 27.07
CA ASP A 226 -20.26 29.43 27.62
C ASP A 226 -19.19 30.38 27.06
N GLN A 227 -19.69 31.60 26.86
CA GLN A 227 -19.09 32.87 26.46
C GLN A 227 -19.81 33.92 27.35
N PRO A 228 -19.39 35.20 27.44
CA PRO A 228 -18.17 35.82 27.95
C PRO A 228 -18.45 36.80 29.13
N ALA A 229 -17.41 37.37 29.76
CA ALA A 229 -17.43 38.74 30.33
C ALA A 229 -16.06 39.25 30.79
N GLY A 230 -15.74 40.52 30.47
CA GLY A 230 -15.13 41.43 31.46
C GLY A 230 -13.62 41.74 31.41
N ALA A 231 -13.26 42.72 30.57
CA ALA A 231 -12.54 43.96 30.93
C ALA A 231 -11.21 43.96 31.75
N THR A 232 -10.15 44.44 31.07
CA THR A 232 -9.10 45.41 31.51
C THR A 232 -8.28 45.21 32.79
N THR A 233 -6.95 45.10 32.64
CA THR A 233 -5.92 46.13 32.96
C THR A 233 -4.56 45.47 33.20
N GLY A 234 -3.46 46.20 32.95
CA GLY A 234 -2.15 45.87 33.52
C GLY A 234 -1.01 45.75 32.53
N ARG A 235 -0.57 46.88 31.98
CA ARG A 235 0.75 47.06 31.37
C ARG A 235 1.76 47.26 32.49
N GLY A 236 2.79 46.42 32.56
CA GLY A 236 3.91 46.55 33.47
C GLY A 236 5.16 45.94 32.83
N ASP A 237 6.12 46.80 32.52
CA ASP A 237 7.47 46.48 32.08
C ASP A 237 8.27 45.76 33.18
N GLY A 238 9.28 44.96 32.81
CA GLY A 238 10.34 44.60 33.75
C GLY A 238 11.12 43.31 33.47
N ALA A 239 12.27 43.50 32.83
CA ALA A 239 13.58 42.93 33.17
C ALA A 239 13.96 41.46 32.87
N GLU A 240 15.08 41.42 32.17
CA GLU A 240 16.10 40.39 31.95
C GLU A 240 16.52 39.56 33.18
N ALA A 241 16.94 38.31 32.91
CA ALA A 241 18.29 37.76 33.17
C ALA A 241 18.23 36.26 33.50
N GLY A 242 19.12 35.46 32.91
CA GLY A 242 19.33 34.09 33.35
C GLY A 242 20.00 33.19 32.32
N GLN A 243 21.33 33.20 32.33
CA GLN A 243 22.21 32.28 31.63
C GLN A 243 22.06 30.84 32.16
N GLY A 244 22.30 29.84 31.30
CA GLY A 244 22.28 28.43 31.66
C GLY A 244 22.95 27.57 30.57
N GLU A 245 24.14 27.10 30.90
CA GLU A 245 25.20 26.53 30.09
C GLU A 245 25.00 25.03 29.75
N ALA A 246 25.62 24.61 28.65
CA ALA A 246 26.13 23.28 28.23
C ALA A 246 25.59 21.97 28.86
N ASP A 247 25.40 20.92 28.04
CA ASP A 247 26.36 19.79 27.99
C ASP A 247 26.03 18.79 26.87
N ALA A 248 27.09 18.20 26.32
CA ALA A 248 27.10 17.25 25.22
C ALA A 248 26.77 15.82 25.68
N GLY A 249 25.88 15.14 24.94
CA GLY A 249 25.58 13.71 25.08
C GLY A 249 26.11 12.89 23.89
N PRO A 250 26.42 11.59 24.09
CA PRO A 250 27.47 10.88 23.36
C PRO A 250 27.06 10.42 21.95
N GLY A 251 28.03 10.50 21.03
CA GLY A 251 27.92 10.00 19.67
C GLY A 251 27.73 8.48 19.62
N LEU A 252 26.69 8.05 18.90
CA LEU A 252 26.41 6.64 18.64
C LEU A 252 27.44 6.04 17.66
N PRO A 253 27.87 4.78 17.85
CA PRO A 253 28.91 4.15 17.04
C PRO A 253 28.43 3.83 15.61
N ARG A 254 29.24 4.25 14.62
CA ARG A 254 29.11 3.89 13.21
C ARG A 254 29.39 2.40 13.03
N ARG A 255 28.41 1.63 12.56
CA ARG A 255 28.62 0.24 12.13
C ARG A 255 29.38 0.21 10.80
N THR A 256 30.59 -0.31 10.82
CA THR A 256 31.32 -0.78 9.64
C THR A 256 30.64 -2.04 9.10
N ARG A 257 30.36 -2.05 7.80
CA ARG A 257 29.75 -3.19 7.11
C ARG A 257 30.85 -4.21 6.84
N GLY A 258 30.91 -5.27 7.65
CA GLY A 258 31.75 -6.42 7.39
C GLY A 258 31.29 -7.10 6.10
N LEU A 259 32.11 -6.99 5.06
CA LEU A 259 32.18 -7.94 3.96
C LEU A 259 32.76 -9.22 4.57
N ASP A 260 31.93 -10.25 4.72
CA ASP A 260 32.29 -11.68 4.63
C ASP A 260 31.20 -12.53 5.27
N ALA A 261 30.19 -12.87 4.46
CA ALA A 261 29.34 -14.02 4.73
C ALA A 261 28.93 -14.64 3.38
N ARG A 262 29.71 -15.63 2.95
CA ARG A 262 29.40 -16.47 1.79
C ARG A 262 28.13 -17.28 2.08
N PRO A 263 27.14 -17.33 1.18
CA PRO A 263 25.93 -18.12 1.40
C PRO A 263 26.23 -19.64 1.38
N PRO A 264 25.51 -20.46 2.16
CA PRO A 264 25.71 -21.91 2.20
C PRO A 264 25.24 -22.57 0.88
N ARG A 265 25.98 -23.59 0.43
CA ARG A 265 25.68 -24.37 -0.77
C ARG A 265 24.43 -25.26 -0.56
N PRO A 266 23.60 -25.45 -1.58
CA PRO A 266 22.50 -26.42 -1.53
C PRO A 266 23.02 -27.88 -1.51
N PRO A 267 22.24 -28.83 -0.97
CA PRO A 267 22.61 -30.24 -0.92
C PRO A 267 22.64 -30.86 -2.32
N ALA A 268 23.56 -31.80 -2.53
CA ALA A 268 23.75 -32.50 -3.80
C ALA A 268 22.62 -33.52 -4.06
N ASP A 269 22.20 -33.64 -5.31
CA ASP A 269 21.26 -34.66 -5.78
C ASP A 269 21.83 -36.08 -5.60
N PRO A 270 21.00 -37.08 -5.26
CA PRO A 270 21.43 -38.46 -5.14
C PRO A 270 21.80 -39.04 -6.53
N VAL A 271 23.02 -39.56 -6.60
CA VAL A 271 23.61 -40.27 -7.73
C VAL A 271 22.96 -41.65 -7.89
N GLY A 272 22.54 -41.95 -9.13
CA GLY A 272 22.66 -43.27 -9.77
C GLY A 272 21.77 -44.41 -9.28
N ALA A 273 20.68 -44.68 -10.02
CA ALA A 273 20.14 -46.03 -10.12
C ALA A 273 20.54 -46.60 -11.49
N ASP A 274 21.35 -47.67 -11.48
CA ASP A 274 21.73 -48.42 -12.68
C ASP A 274 20.52 -49.13 -13.32
N PRO A 275 20.52 -49.34 -14.65
CA PRO A 275 19.44 -49.99 -15.36
C PRO A 275 19.52 -51.52 -15.24
N VAL A 276 18.48 -52.14 -14.66
CA VAL A 276 18.33 -53.60 -14.65
C VAL A 276 17.65 -54.06 -15.94
N GLY A 277 18.44 -54.73 -16.78
CA GLY A 277 18.11 -56.01 -17.42
C GLY A 277 16.87 -56.09 -18.31
N ALA A 278 17.09 -55.97 -19.62
CA ALA A 278 16.22 -56.58 -20.61
C ALA A 278 16.59 -58.06 -20.77
N GLU A 279 15.60 -58.97 -20.69
CA GLU A 279 15.62 -60.22 -21.46
C GLU A 279 14.23 -60.57 -21.99
N PRO A 280 14.14 -61.24 -23.15
CA PRO A 280 12.92 -61.39 -23.93
C PRO A 280 12.23 -62.72 -23.67
N VAL A 281 10.89 -62.76 -23.78
CA VAL A 281 10.15 -64.01 -23.97
C VAL A 281 9.33 -63.89 -25.24
N GLY A 282 9.70 -64.72 -26.22
CA GLY A 282 8.95 -64.91 -27.44
C GLY A 282 7.83 -65.94 -27.31
N VAL A 283 6.86 -65.77 -28.21
CA VAL A 283 6.03 -66.78 -28.90
C VAL A 283 5.03 -67.59 -28.07
N GLY A 284 3.74 -67.44 -28.41
CA GLY A 284 2.89 -68.61 -28.67
C GLY A 284 1.41 -68.55 -28.29
N ALA A 285 0.58 -68.47 -29.34
CA ALA A 285 -0.75 -69.09 -29.51
C ALA A 285 -1.98 -68.50 -28.79
N GLY A 286 -3.01 -68.19 -29.61
CA GLY A 286 -4.36 -67.83 -29.23
C GLY A 286 -5.03 -66.97 -30.27
#